data_AF-A0A3D5GK34-F1
#
_entry.id   AF-A0A3D5GK34-F1
#
_cell.length_a   1.000
_cell.length_b   1.000
_cell.length_c   1.000
_cell.angle_alpha   90.00
_cell.angle_beta   90.00
_cell.angle_gamma   90.00
#
_symmetry.space_group_name_H-M   'P 1'
#
loop_
_entity.id
_entity.type
_entity.pdbx_description
1 polymer ?
#
loop_
_entity_poly.entity_id
_entity_poly.type
_entity_poly.pdbx_seq_one_letter_code
_entity_poly.pdbx_strand_id
1 'polypeptide(L)'
;ELVIEKNGEAVNDPEVADKLLTIDHPIGSRRLIVGIDYFETYNRDNVTLVDARTSPIEAITPAGLRAGGDEIELDVIVYATGFDGVSGPLLAMDIQGVGGRLLRDKWATRTTAYLGLVASG
;
A
#
# COMPACT_ATOMS: atom_id res chain seq x y z
N GLU A 1 -18.18 4.59 9.08
CA GLU A 1 -19.45 3.82 9.18
C GLU A 1 -20.04 3.57 7.80
N LEU A 2 -20.61 4.55 7.10
CA LEU A 2 -21.25 4.34 5.78
C LEU A 2 -20.38 3.58 4.74
N VAL A 3 -19.10 3.92 4.60
CA VAL A 3 -18.20 3.25 3.62
C VAL A 3 -18.00 1.77 3.96
N ILE A 4 -17.83 1.47 5.25
CA ILE A 4 -17.64 0.10 5.75
C ILE A 4 -18.91 -0.70 5.49
N GLU A 5 -20.07 -0.15 5.86
CA GLU A 5 -21.38 -0.77 5.65
C GLU A 5 -21.62 -1.08 4.17
N LYS A 6 -21.46 -0.07 3.29
CA LYS A 6 -21.71 -0.23 1.85
C LYS A 6 -20.78 -1.22 1.17
N ASN A 7 -19.51 -1.25 1.54
CA ASN A 7 -18.58 -2.23 0.99
C ASN A 7 -18.85 -3.65 1.54
N GLY A 8 -19.34 -3.76 2.78
CA GLY A 8 -19.71 -5.04 3.39
C GLY A 8 -20.89 -5.72 2.71
N GLU A 9 -21.87 -4.94 2.22
CA GLU A 9 -23.00 -5.46 1.44
C GLU A 9 -22.56 -6.19 0.15
N ALA A 10 -21.37 -5.89 -0.39
CA ALA A 10 -20.86 -6.49 -1.62
C ALA A 10 -20.13 -7.82 -1.40
N VAL A 11 -19.85 -8.22 -0.15
CA VAL A 11 -19.09 -9.44 0.19
C VAL A 11 -20.03 -10.44 0.89
N ASN A 12 -20.18 -11.63 0.30
CA ASN A 12 -21.11 -12.64 0.79
C ASN A 12 -20.60 -13.36 2.05
N ASP A 13 -19.28 -13.56 2.16
CA ASP A 13 -18.66 -14.21 3.30
C ASP A 13 -18.38 -13.18 4.41
N PRO A 14 -19.03 -13.30 5.59
CA PRO A 14 -18.86 -12.35 6.68
C PRO A 14 -17.43 -12.35 7.26
N GLU A 15 -16.69 -13.46 7.23
CA GLU A 15 -15.31 -13.49 7.71
C GLU A 15 -14.36 -12.76 6.75
N VAL A 16 -14.61 -12.87 5.44
CA VAL A 16 -13.85 -12.13 4.43
C VAL A 16 -14.18 -10.64 4.51
N ALA A 17 -15.45 -10.28 4.69
CA ALA A 17 -15.88 -8.89 4.87
C ALA A 17 -15.19 -8.24 6.09
N ASP A 18 -15.16 -8.94 7.22
CA ASP A 18 -14.50 -8.46 8.45
C ASP A 18 -13.01 -8.18 8.21
N LYS A 19 -12.30 -9.10 7.56
CA LYS A 19 -10.86 -8.94 7.22
C LYS A 19 -10.61 -7.74 6.29
N LEU A 20 -11.47 -7.52 5.30
CA LEU A 20 -11.32 -6.42 4.33
C LEU A 20 -11.67 -5.05 4.92
N LEU A 21 -12.61 -5.00 5.86
CA LEU A 21 -13.25 -3.76 6.28
C LEU A 21 -12.86 -3.30 7.68
N THR A 22 -12.16 -4.15 8.44
CA THR A 22 -11.52 -3.76 9.69
C THR A 22 -10.33 -2.84 9.39
N ILE A 23 -10.63 -1.54 9.27
CA ILE A 23 -9.64 -0.47 9.11
C ILE A 23 -9.23 0.08 10.48
N ASP A 24 -7.92 0.15 10.69
CA ASP A 24 -7.28 0.67 11.92
C ASP A 24 -6.98 2.18 11.85
N HIS A 25 -7.47 2.85 10.80
CA HIS A 25 -7.18 4.25 10.50
C HIS A 25 -8.43 5.00 10.03
N PRO A 26 -8.51 6.33 10.28
CA PRO A 26 -9.63 7.14 9.82
C PRO A 26 -9.73 7.16 8.29
N ILE A 27 -10.96 7.17 7.78
CA ILE A 27 -11.26 7.38 6.36
C ILE A 27 -10.63 8.70 5.88
N GLY A 28 -9.91 8.66 4.76
CA GLY A 28 -9.22 9.82 4.19
C GLY A 28 -7.81 10.09 4.72
N SER A 29 -7.37 9.39 5.78
CA SER A 29 -5.95 9.43 6.21
C SER A 29 -5.01 8.82 5.16
N ARG A 30 -5.54 7.95 4.30
CA ARG A 30 -4.96 7.52 3.03
C ARG A 30 -5.90 7.93 1.90
N ARG A 31 -5.34 8.11 0.70
CA ARG A 31 -6.14 8.44 -0.50
C ARG A 31 -7.13 7.29 -0.76
N LEU A 32 -8.40 7.63 -0.89
CA LEU A 32 -9.44 6.66 -1.23
C LEU A 32 -9.17 6.06 -2.61
N ILE A 33 -9.31 4.74 -2.69
CA ILE A 33 -9.17 3.98 -3.93
C ILE A 33 -10.56 3.82 -4.53
N VAL A 34 -10.67 4.11 -5.82
CA VAL A 34 -11.86 3.79 -6.62
C VAL A 34 -11.55 2.48 -7.34
N GLY A 35 -12.16 1.39 -6.89
CA GLY A 35 -12.07 0.09 -7.53
C GLY A 35 -13.31 -0.19 -8.38
N ILE A 36 -13.15 -1.04 -9.38
CA ILE A 36 -14.26 -1.66 -10.12
C ILE A 36 -14.33 -3.10 -9.62
N ASP A 37 -15.48 -3.50 -9.10
CA ASP A 37 -15.78 -4.87 -8.63
C ASP A 37 -14.78 -5.45 -7.61
N TYR A 38 -14.07 -4.61 -6.85
CA TYR A 38 -13.00 -5.04 -5.95
C TYR A 38 -13.52 -5.96 -4.84
N PHE A 39 -14.64 -5.59 -4.21
CA PHE A 39 -15.20 -6.36 -3.10
C PHE A 39 -15.93 -7.61 -3.62
N GLU A 40 -16.66 -7.48 -4.73
CA GLU A 40 -17.39 -8.55 -5.39
C GLU A 40 -16.46 -9.66 -5.91
N THR A 41 -15.20 -9.31 -6.23
CA THR A 41 -14.17 -10.28 -6.64
C THR A 41 -13.96 -11.38 -5.60
N TYR A 42 -14.14 -11.08 -4.31
CA TYR A 42 -13.97 -12.06 -3.23
C TYR A 42 -15.13 -13.05 -3.11
N ASN A 43 -16.23 -12.87 -3.85
CA ASN A 43 -17.32 -13.84 -3.91
C ASN A 43 -17.08 -14.97 -4.91
N ARG A 44 -15.95 -14.96 -5.62
CA ARG A 44 -15.64 -15.96 -6.65
C ARG A 44 -14.94 -17.16 -6.01
N ASP A 45 -15.32 -18.37 -6.43
CA ASP A 45 -14.72 -19.63 -5.96
C ASP A 45 -13.21 -19.74 -6.18
N ASN A 46 -12.65 -18.94 -7.10
CA ASN A 46 -11.24 -18.96 -7.47
C ASN A 46 -10.39 -17.85 -6.80
N VAL A 47 -10.93 -17.18 -5.77
CA VAL A 47 -10.27 -16.09 -5.06
C VAL A 47 -10.25 -16.40 -3.57
N THR A 48 -9.05 -16.36 -2.98
CA THR A 48 -8.87 -16.55 -1.54
C THR A 48 -8.16 -15.34 -0.95
N LEU A 49 -8.72 -14.77 0.13
CA LEU A 49 -8.07 -13.72 0.91
C LEU A 49 -7.20 -14.35 2.01
N VAL A 50 -5.89 -14.07 1.98
CA VAL A 50 -4.94 -14.45 3.04
C VAL A 50 -4.58 -13.21 3.85
N ASP A 51 -4.90 -13.20 5.15
CA ASP A 51 -4.59 -12.07 6.03
C ASP A 51 -3.13 -12.16 6.51
N ALA A 52 -2.29 -11.25 5.99
CA ALA A 52 -0.87 -11.20 6.32
C ALA A 52 -0.57 -10.81 7.78
N ARG A 53 -1.56 -10.30 8.54
CA ARG A 53 -1.39 -10.00 9.97
C ARG A 53 -1.36 -11.27 10.81
N THR A 54 -2.15 -12.28 10.43
CA THR A 54 -2.20 -13.59 11.12
C THR A 54 -1.29 -14.61 10.46
N SER A 55 -1.10 -14.52 9.14
CA SER A 55 -0.25 -15.42 8.34
C SER A 55 0.80 -14.60 7.59
N PRO A 56 1.85 -14.08 8.27
CA PRO A 56 2.84 -13.23 7.64
C PRO A 56 3.60 -13.98 6.55
N ILE A 57 3.98 -13.26 5.49
CA ILE A 57 4.84 -13.80 4.43
C ILE A 57 6.24 -14.02 5.01
N GLU A 58 6.72 -15.26 4.97
CA GLU A 58 8.01 -15.67 5.52
C GLU A 58 9.10 -15.75 4.45
N ALA A 59 8.78 -16.38 3.32
CA ALA A 59 9.72 -16.59 2.23
C ALA A 59 9.00 -16.85 0.91
N ILE A 60 9.68 -16.50 -0.19
CA ILE A 60 9.37 -17.06 -1.51
C ILE A 60 10.12 -18.38 -1.62
N THR A 61 9.43 -19.40 -2.07
CA THR A 61 9.99 -20.75 -2.25
C THR A 61 9.99 -21.10 -3.74
N PRO A 62 10.66 -22.19 -4.14
CA PRO A 62 10.57 -22.67 -5.53
C PRO A 62 9.16 -23.06 -5.97
N ALA A 63 8.26 -23.38 -5.05
CA ALA A 63 6.87 -23.76 -5.34
C ALA A 63 5.90 -22.58 -5.31
N GLY A 64 6.27 -21.47 -4.67
CA GLY A 64 5.41 -20.30 -4.51
C GLY A 64 5.82 -19.46 -3.30
N LEU A 65 5.00 -19.47 -2.25
CA LEU A 65 5.17 -18.62 -1.09
C LEU A 65 4.86 -19.35 0.22
N ARG A 66 5.66 -19.11 1.25
CA ARG A 66 5.37 -19.54 2.62
C ARG A 66 4.76 -18.42 3.44
N ALA A 67 3.61 -18.67 4.06
CA ALA A 67 2.95 -17.71 4.93
C ALA A 67 2.28 -18.40 6.13
N GLY A 68 2.53 -17.91 7.34
CA GLY A 68 1.94 -18.46 8.56
C GLY A 68 2.23 -19.94 8.82
N GLY A 69 3.40 -20.42 8.37
CA GLY A 69 3.79 -21.83 8.41
C GLY A 69 3.29 -22.71 7.26
N ASP A 70 2.37 -22.22 6.44
CA ASP A 70 1.79 -22.95 5.32
C ASP A 70 2.49 -22.64 3.99
N GLU A 71 2.56 -23.64 3.12
CA GLU A 71 3.09 -23.51 1.76
C GLU A 71 1.93 -23.25 0.78
N ILE A 72 1.98 -22.12 0.08
CA ILE A 72 1.01 -21.72 -0.93
C ILE A 72 1.69 -21.85 -2.30
N GLU A 73 1.30 -22.90 -3.04
CA GLU A 73 1.80 -23.14 -4.40
C GLU A 73 1.25 -22.09 -5.37
N LEU A 74 2.15 -21.46 -6.13
CA LEU A 74 1.82 -20.37 -7.05
C LEU A 74 2.70 -20.46 -8.30
N ASP A 75 2.09 -20.39 -9.47
CA ASP A 75 2.82 -20.31 -10.74
C ASP A 75 3.37 -18.90 -11.00
N VAL A 76 2.68 -17.87 -10.52
CA VAL A 76 2.98 -16.45 -10.78
C VAL A 76 2.77 -15.62 -9.51
N ILE A 77 3.73 -14.74 -9.21
CA ILE A 77 3.64 -13.75 -8.14
C ILE A 77 3.57 -12.35 -8.76
N VAL A 78 2.51 -11.60 -8.43
CA VAL A 78 2.33 -10.21 -8.88
C VAL A 78 2.67 -9.26 -7.74
N TYR A 79 3.71 -8.44 -7.94
CA TYR A 79 4.08 -7.38 -6.99
C TYR A 79 3.23 -6.13 -7.20
N ALA A 80 2.12 -6.03 -6.48
CA ALA A 80 1.27 -4.83 -6.45
C ALA A 80 1.88 -3.73 -5.54
N THR A 81 3.06 -3.22 -5.91
CA THR A 81 3.80 -2.23 -5.11
C THR A 81 3.13 -0.85 -5.08
N GLY A 82 3.35 -0.12 -3.99
CA GLY A 82 2.89 1.25 -3.82
C GLY A 82 3.82 2.30 -4.44
N PHE A 83 3.58 3.57 -4.08
CA PHE A 83 4.36 4.72 -4.53
C PHE A 83 5.15 5.36 -3.39
N ASP A 84 6.30 5.94 -3.72
CA ASP A 84 7.00 6.87 -2.82
C ASP A 84 6.19 8.16 -2.67
N GLY A 85 5.95 8.57 -1.42
CA GLY A 85 5.04 9.63 -1.02
C GLY A 85 5.59 11.04 -1.20
N VAL A 86 5.85 11.44 -2.46
CA VAL A 86 6.11 12.81 -2.95
C VAL A 86 7.58 13.15 -3.23
N SER A 87 8.51 12.92 -2.30
CA SER A 87 9.88 13.47 -2.43
C SER A 87 10.85 12.57 -3.20
N GLY A 88 10.61 11.27 -3.32
CA GLY A 88 11.53 10.30 -3.91
C GLY A 88 12.14 10.74 -5.25
N PRO A 89 11.34 11.14 -6.26
CA PRO A 89 11.88 11.58 -7.54
C PRO A 89 12.79 12.82 -7.43
N LEU A 90 12.41 13.80 -6.60
CA LEU A 90 13.21 15.01 -6.39
C LEU A 90 14.56 14.71 -5.75
N LEU A 91 14.59 13.78 -4.79
CA LEU A 91 15.80 13.40 -4.08
C LEU A 91 16.74 12.53 -4.92
N ALA A 92 16.22 11.87 -5.96
CA ALA A 92 17.01 11.06 -6.89
C ALA A 92 17.74 11.89 -7.98
N MET A 93 17.33 13.15 -8.22
CA MET A 93 17.85 14.00 -9.30
C MET A 93 19.17 14.74 -8.98
N ASP A 94 19.80 14.46 -7.84
CA ASP A 94 21.07 15.09 -7.38
C ASP A 94 21.10 16.63 -7.47
N ILE A 95 20.00 17.27 -7.08
CA ILE A 95 19.86 18.74 -7.16
C ILE A 95 20.85 19.41 -6.20
N GLN A 96 21.71 20.29 -6.74
CA GLN A 96 22.73 21.03 -6.00
C GLN A 96 22.37 22.53 -5.92
N GLY A 97 22.35 23.06 -4.70
CA GLY A 97 22.11 24.47 -4.42
C GLY A 97 23.39 25.28 -4.22
N VAL A 98 23.27 26.42 -3.56
CA VAL A 98 24.34 27.34 -3.20
C VAL A 98 25.40 26.61 -2.36
N GLY A 99 26.67 26.75 -2.77
CA GLY A 99 27.79 26.08 -2.10
C GLY A 99 27.85 24.57 -2.31
N GLY A 100 27.15 24.03 -3.32
CA GLY A 100 27.15 22.60 -3.63
C GLY A 100 26.31 21.75 -2.66
N ARG A 101 25.49 22.39 -1.82
CA ARG A 101 24.64 21.67 -0.87
C ARG A 101 23.56 20.89 -1.62
N LEU A 102 23.43 19.60 -1.33
CA LEU A 102 22.43 18.76 -1.98
C LEU A 102 21.05 18.96 -1.37
N LEU A 103 20.02 18.90 -2.22
CA LEU A 103 18.62 18.97 -1.79
C LEU A 103 18.26 17.83 -0.82
N ARG A 104 18.78 16.62 -1.07
CA ARG A 104 18.59 15.46 -0.18
C ARG A 104 19.12 15.70 1.23
N ASP A 105 20.25 16.37 1.36
CA ASP A 105 20.84 16.69 2.67
C ASP A 105 20.05 17.80 3.36
N LYS A 106 19.57 18.78 2.59
CA LYS A 106 18.71 19.85 3.12
C LYS A 106 17.35 19.32 3.62
N TRP A 107 16.75 18.39 2.89
CA TRP A 107 15.42 17.84 3.19
C TRP A 107 15.44 16.56 4.04
N ALA A 108 16.60 16.14 4.53
CA ALA A 108 16.77 14.88 5.28
C ALA A 108 15.83 14.73 6.49
N THR A 109 15.51 15.83 7.18
CA THR A 109 14.58 15.83 8.32
C THR A 109 13.20 16.36 7.97
N ARG A 110 13.11 17.33 7.06
CA ARG A 110 11.86 17.97 6.68
C ARG A 110 11.95 18.58 5.29
N THR A 111 10.97 18.26 4.45
CA THR A 111 10.77 18.96 3.17
C THR A 111 10.29 20.38 3.43
N THR A 112 10.98 21.36 2.86
CA THR A 112 10.67 22.79 3.03
C THR A 112 10.74 23.53 1.70
N ALA A 113 9.66 24.25 1.38
CA ALA A 113 9.56 25.10 0.21
C ALA A 113 8.60 26.27 0.51
N TYR A 114 8.91 27.46 -0.01
CA TYR A 114 8.01 28.60 0.02
C TYR A 114 6.84 28.32 -0.91
N LEU A 115 5.65 28.15 -0.33
CA LEU A 115 4.39 27.82 -1.01
C LEU A 115 4.45 26.54 -1.86
N GLY A 116 5.42 25.65 -1.61
CA GLY A 116 5.65 24.47 -2.46
C GLY A 116 6.33 24.76 -3.80
N LEU A 117 6.77 26.01 -4.05
CA LEU A 117 7.30 26.45 -5.35
C LEU A 117 8.82 26.51 -5.39
N VAL A 118 9.45 27.04 -4.33
CA VAL A 118 10.90 27.27 -4.29
C VAL A 118 11.48 26.90 -2.94
N ALA A 119 12.68 26.30 -2.94
CA ALA A 119 13.45 26.05 -1.72
C ALA A 119 14.64 27.03 -1.68
N SER A 120 14.98 27.54 -0.49
CA SER A 120 16.07 28.51 -0.32
C SER A 120 17.49 27.92 -0.46
N GLY A 121 18.40 28.69 -1.06
CA GLY A 121 19.79 28.25 -1.25
C GLY A 121 19.88 27.07 -2.21
#